data_AF-A0A3N7IN67-F1
#
_entry.id   AF-A0A3N7IN67-F1
#
_cell.length_a   1.000
_cell.length_b   1.000
_cell.length_c   1.000
_cell.angle_alpha   90.00
_cell.angle_beta   90.00
_cell.angle_gamma   90.00
#
_symmetry.space_group_name_H-M   'P 1'
#
loop_
_entity.id
_entity.type
_entity.pdbx_description
1 polymer ?
#
loop_
_entity_poly.entity_id
_entity_poly.type
_entity_poly.pdbx_seq_one_letter_code
_entity_poly.pdbx_strand_id
1 'polypeptide(L)'
;MRLKTHQLTYLAAKDLFNLYYTAKAVERSGVQGLFIETGVALGGSAIAIGWAKQKQREFRLYDAFGLIPPPSEKDEADVHMRYEEIKSGKSKGLGKHLYYGYV
;
A
#
# COMPACT_ATOMS: atom_id res chain seq x y z
N MET A 1 -4.79 14.62 -8.81
CA MET A 1 -5.38 13.37 -8.27
C MET A 1 -5.32 13.40 -6.75
N ARG A 2 -6.48 13.34 -6.06
CA ARG A 2 -6.61 13.60 -4.60
C ARG A 2 -5.69 12.73 -3.73
N LEU A 3 -5.50 11.46 -4.08
CA LEU A 3 -4.65 10.53 -3.32
C LEU A 3 -3.19 11.00 -3.17
N LYS A 4 -2.62 11.61 -4.23
CA LYS A 4 -1.25 12.12 -4.20
C LYS A 4 -1.15 13.48 -3.51
N THR A 5 -2.16 14.35 -3.68
CA THR A 5 -2.17 15.65 -3.00
C THR A 5 -2.32 15.48 -1.49
N HIS A 6 -3.08 14.47 -1.05
CA HIS A 6 -3.20 14.10 0.37
C HIS A 6 -2.09 13.15 0.86
N GLN A 7 -1.08 12.85 0.03
CA GLN A 7 0.09 12.07 0.43
C GLN A 7 -0.27 10.70 1.04
N LEU A 8 -1.29 10.02 0.50
CA LEU A 8 -1.77 8.73 1.02
C LEU A 8 -1.07 7.51 0.42
N THR A 9 -0.08 7.71 -0.47
CA THR A 9 0.56 6.60 -1.19
C THR A 9 1.91 7.00 -1.79
N TYR A 10 2.84 6.03 -1.73
CA TYR A 10 4.15 6.09 -2.34
C TYR A 10 4.11 5.77 -3.85
N LEU A 11 3.01 5.20 -4.35
CA LEU A 11 2.85 4.85 -5.76
C LEU A 11 2.90 6.07 -6.69
N ALA A 12 3.38 5.87 -7.91
CA ALA A 12 3.26 6.89 -8.94
C ALA A 12 1.81 6.96 -9.44
N ALA A 13 1.44 8.07 -10.08
CA ALA A 13 0.08 8.25 -10.58
C ALA A 13 -0.32 7.16 -11.59
N LYS A 14 0.61 6.76 -12.46
CA LYS A 14 0.40 5.68 -13.43
C LYS A 14 0.02 4.35 -12.77
N ASP A 15 0.63 4.02 -11.63
CA ASP A 15 0.39 2.75 -10.95
C ASP A 15 -0.98 2.74 -10.26
N LEU A 16 -1.41 3.90 -9.74
CA LEU A 16 -2.77 4.06 -9.20
C LEU A 16 -3.85 3.95 -10.28
N PHE A 17 -3.61 4.53 -11.46
CA PHE A 17 -4.49 4.33 -12.60
C PHE A 17 -4.52 2.88 -13.05
N ASN A 18 -3.37 2.20 -13.10
CA ASN A 18 -3.30 0.79 -13.42
C ASN A 18 -4.18 -0.04 -12.47
N LEU A 19 -4.01 0.11 -11.16
CA LEU A 19 -4.84 -0.57 -10.15
C LEU A 19 -6.34 -0.29 -10.34
N TYR A 20 -6.70 0.98 -10.55
CA TYR A 20 -8.09 1.38 -10.76
C TYR A 20 -8.71 0.71 -11.99
N TYR A 21 -8.02 0.76 -13.14
CA TYR A 21 -8.53 0.19 -14.38
C TYR A 21 -8.55 -1.33 -14.37
N THR A 22 -7.57 -1.98 -13.73
CA THR A 22 -7.58 -3.43 -13.53
C THR A 22 -8.77 -3.85 -12.68
N ALA A 23 -9.02 -3.19 -11.53
CA ALA A 23 -10.18 -3.48 -10.70
C ALA A 23 -11.50 -3.26 -11.47
N LYS A 24 -11.60 -2.19 -12.28
CA LYS A 24 -12.75 -1.98 -13.18
C LYS A 24 -12.93 -3.10 -14.21
N ALA A 25 -11.84 -3.60 -14.79
CA ALA A 25 -11.88 -4.68 -15.77
C ALA A 25 -12.36 -6.00 -15.14
N VAL A 26 -11.87 -6.32 -13.94
CA VAL A 26 -12.30 -7.49 -13.15
C VAL A 26 -13.81 -7.44 -12.88
N GLU A 27 -14.33 -6.28 -12.47
CA GLU A 27 -15.77 -6.08 -12.24
C GLU A 27 -16.59 -6.22 -13.53
N ARG A 28 -16.15 -5.57 -14.61
CA ARG A 28 -16.83 -5.64 -15.92
C ARG A 28 -16.87 -7.06 -16.50
N SER A 29 -15.84 -7.85 -16.22
CA SER A 29 -15.73 -9.22 -16.69
C SER A 29 -16.49 -10.21 -15.80
N GLY A 30 -17.13 -9.74 -14.72
CA GLY A 30 -17.90 -10.60 -13.81
C GLY A 30 -17.07 -11.64 -13.08
N VAL A 31 -15.75 -11.44 -12.95
CA VAL A 31 -14.86 -12.39 -12.26
C VAL A 31 -15.33 -12.51 -10.81
N GLN A 32 -15.64 -13.73 -10.38
CA GLN A 32 -16.11 -14.01 -9.03
C GLN A 32 -14.95 -13.95 -8.02
N GLY A 33 -15.25 -13.56 -6.78
CA GLY A 33 -14.28 -13.50 -5.69
C GLY A 33 -14.26 -12.14 -4.98
N LEU A 34 -13.15 -11.88 -4.30
CA LEU A 34 -12.90 -10.70 -3.49
C LEU A 34 -11.54 -10.08 -3.84
N PHE A 35 -11.30 -8.84 -3.40
CA PHE A 35 -9.99 -8.21 -3.49
C PHE A 35 -9.20 -8.43 -2.20
N ILE A 36 -7.88 -8.59 -2.31
CA ILE A 36 -6.95 -8.63 -1.18
C ILE A 36 -5.80 -7.67 -1.47
N GLU A 37 -5.40 -6.88 -0.47
CA GLU A 37 -4.17 -6.12 -0.49
C GLU A 37 -3.34 -6.46 0.76
N THR A 38 -2.05 -6.74 0.55
CA THR A 38 -1.09 -7.08 1.61
C THR A 38 0.05 -6.05 1.58
N GLY A 39 0.12 -5.19 2.59
CA GLY A 39 0.96 -4.00 2.60
C GLY A 39 0.21 -2.79 2.03
N VAL A 40 -0.64 -2.18 2.85
CA VAL A 40 -1.53 -1.08 2.46
C VAL A 40 -0.92 0.29 2.77
N ALA A 41 0.01 0.38 3.72
CA ALA A 41 0.55 1.64 4.21
C ALA A 41 -0.58 2.64 4.56
N LEU A 42 -0.48 3.89 4.08
CA LEU A 42 -1.52 4.90 4.28
C LEU A 42 -2.81 4.66 3.46
N GLY A 43 -2.90 3.56 2.71
CA GLY A 43 -4.13 3.09 2.09
C GLY A 43 -4.50 3.74 0.75
N GLY A 44 -3.63 4.53 0.13
CA GLY A 44 -3.98 5.22 -1.12
C GLY A 44 -4.28 4.29 -2.30
N SER A 45 -3.60 3.14 -2.41
CA SER A 45 -3.92 2.06 -3.36
C SER A 45 -5.25 1.40 -3.04
N ALA A 46 -5.49 1.07 -1.76
CA ALA A 46 -6.77 0.55 -1.28
C ALA A 46 -7.94 1.47 -1.65
N ILE A 47 -7.79 2.78 -1.49
CA ILE A 47 -8.84 3.74 -1.86
C ILE A 47 -9.07 3.73 -3.39
N ALA A 48 -8.01 3.65 -4.20
CA ALA A 48 -8.14 3.57 -5.65
C ALA A 48 -8.91 2.32 -6.10
N ILE A 49 -8.58 1.15 -5.53
CA ILE A 49 -9.30 -0.11 -5.78
C ILE A 49 -10.75 -0.01 -5.26
N GLY A 50 -10.93 0.56 -4.06
CA GLY A 50 -12.24 0.79 -3.44
C GLY A 50 -13.19 1.65 -4.28
N TRP A 51 -12.67 2.65 -4.99
CA TRP A 51 -13.46 3.45 -5.95
C TRP A 51 -13.80 2.69 -7.25
N ALA A 52 -12.97 1.72 -7.63
CA ALA A 52 -13.16 0.95 -8.85
C ALA A 52 -14.16 -0.20 -8.67
N LYS A 53 -13.98 -0.99 -7.60
CA LYS A 53 -14.77 -2.20 -7.31
C LYS A 53 -16.25 -1.89 -7.03
N GLN A 54 -17.09 -2.92 -7.10
CA GLN A 54 -18.46 -2.84 -6.60
C GLN A 54 -18.46 -2.62 -5.08
N LYS A 55 -19.39 -1.80 -4.57
CA LYS A 55 -19.42 -1.43 -3.15
C LYS A 55 -19.53 -2.66 -2.23
N GLN A 56 -20.32 -3.64 -2.65
CA GLN A 56 -20.65 -4.87 -1.92
C GLN A 56 -19.57 -5.94 -2.03
N ARG A 57 -18.67 -5.86 -3.03
CA ARG A 57 -17.60 -6.84 -3.17
C ARG A 57 -16.62 -6.69 -2.01
N GLU A 58 -16.36 -7.80 -1.33
CA GLU A 58 -15.46 -7.82 -0.19
C GLU A 58 -14.05 -7.39 -0.63
N PHE A 59 -13.40 -6.59 0.23
CA PHE A 59 -12.01 -6.17 0.04
C PHE A 59 -11.30 -6.26 1.38
N ARG A 60 -10.39 -7.22 1.49
CA ARG A 60 -9.61 -7.47 2.70
C ARG A 60 -8.28 -6.76 2.62
N LEU A 61 -7.98 -5.97 3.65
CA LEU A 61 -6.77 -5.17 3.77
C LEU A 61 -5.93 -5.75 4.89
N TYR A 62 -4.70 -6.13 4.57
CA TYR A 62 -3.75 -6.69 5.52
C TYR A 62 -2.49 -5.82 5.55
N ASP A 63 -2.09 -5.42 6.74
CA ASP A 63 -0.84 -4.71 7.00
C ASP A 63 -0.40 -5.03 8.43
N ALA A 64 0.88 -4.79 8.73
CA ALA A 64 1.34 -4.80 10.11
C ALA A 64 0.73 -3.63 10.92
N PHE A 65 0.25 -2.58 10.24
CA PHE A 65 -0.26 -1.35 10.84
C PHE A 65 0.73 -0.73 11.85
N GLY A 66 2.00 -0.83 11.49
CA GLY A 66 3.14 -0.43 12.31
C GLY A 66 4.38 -0.34 11.44
N LEU A 67 5.54 -0.28 12.07
CA LEU A 67 6.80 -0.45 11.35
C LEU A 67 6.91 -1.86 10.78
N ILE A 68 7.70 -2.00 9.71
CA ILE A 68 8.05 -3.32 9.19
C ILE A 68 8.65 -4.18 10.31
N PRO A 69 8.32 -5.48 10.38
CA PRO A 69 8.90 -6.35 11.39
C PRO A 69 10.42 -6.46 11.20
N PRO A 70 11.19 -6.73 12.27
CA PRO A 70 12.61 -7.03 12.13
C PRO A 70 12.80 -8.25 11.22
N PRO A 71 13.82 -8.24 10.34
CA PRO A 71 14.18 -9.41 9.56
C PRO A 71 14.67 -10.54 10.46
N SER A 72 14.50 -11.77 9.98
CA SER A 72 15.07 -12.98 10.56
C SER A 72 16.52 -13.18 10.13
N GLU A 73 17.25 -14.08 10.78
CA GLU A 73 18.62 -14.44 10.39
C GLU A 73 18.73 -15.06 8.99
N LYS A 74 17.60 -15.46 8.39
CA LYS A 74 17.54 -16.07 7.05
C LYS A 74 17.33 -15.04 5.95
N ASP A 75 17.07 -13.78 6.31
CA ASP A 75 16.85 -12.71 5.34
C ASP A 75 18.19 -12.16 4.83
N GLU A 76 18.17 -11.64 3.61
CA GLU A 76 19.37 -11.14 2.95
C GLU A 76 19.89 -9.84 3.59
N ALA A 77 21.19 -9.59 3.46
CA ALA A 77 21.87 -8.48 4.13
C ALA A 77 21.27 -7.10 3.80
N ASP A 78 20.71 -6.92 2.60
CA ASP A 78 20.04 -5.69 2.20
C ASP A 78 18.76 -5.42 2.99
N VAL A 79 18.01 -6.46 3.36
CA VAL A 79 16.83 -6.37 4.23
C VAL A 79 17.23 -5.89 5.62
N HIS A 80 18.31 -6.43 6.19
CA HIS A 80 18.87 -5.99 7.47
C HIS A 80 19.30 -4.52 7.45
N MET A 81 20.03 -4.10 6.42
CA MET A 81 20.46 -2.71 6.28
C MET A 81 19.27 -1.76 6.14
N ARG A 82 18.26 -2.14 5.35
CA ARG A 82 17.06 -1.33 5.13
C ARG A 82 16.22 -1.20 6.41
N TYR A 83 16.10 -2.28 7.18
CA TYR A 83 15.42 -2.26 8.47
C TYR A 83 16.06 -1.26 9.44
N GLU A 84 17.39 -1.29 9.57
CA GLU A 84 18.11 -0.36 10.46
C GLU A 84 18.00 1.10 10.00
N GLU A 85 17.98 1.37 8.70
CA GLU A 85 17.72 2.72 8.17
C GLU A 85 16.31 3.23 8.53
N ILE A 86 15.29 2.38 8.41
CA ILE A 86 13.91 2.70 8.76
C ILE A 86 13.77 2.91 10.28
N LYS A 87 14.28 1.96 11.08
CA LYS A 87 14.21 1.97 12.54
C LYS A 87 14.94 3.16 13.16
N SER A 88 16.07 3.58 12.58
CA SER A 88 16.82 4.75 13.03
C SER A 88 16.16 6.10 12.65
N GLY A 89 14.99 6.08 12.03
CA GLY A 89 14.24 7.28 11.64
C GLY A 89 14.86 8.03 10.45
N LYS A 90 15.83 7.41 9.75
CA LYS A 90 16.48 8.02 8.58
C LYS A 90 15.66 7.90 7.31
N SER A 91 14.76 6.90 7.25
CA SER A 91 13.83 6.74 6.13
C SER A 91 12.77 7.85 6.14
N LYS A 92 12.68 8.58 5.02
CA LYS A 92 11.69 9.65 4.84
C LYS A 92 10.33 9.06 4.48
N GLY A 93 9.28 9.56 5.12
CA GLY A 93 7.91 9.31 4.70
C GLY A 93 7.48 10.22 3.56
N LEU A 94 6.18 10.23 3.27
CA LEU A 94 5.62 11.14 2.27
C LEU A 94 5.61 12.58 2.81
N GLY A 95 6.06 13.53 1.99
CA GLY A 95 6.13 14.93 2.37
C GLY A 95 7.08 15.17 3.54
N LYS A 96 6.56 15.67 4.66
CA LYS A 96 7.31 15.92 5.91
C LYS A 96 7.01 14.88 6.99
N HIS A 97 6.29 13.80 6.66
CA HIS A 97 5.86 12.78 7.61
C HIS A 97 6.93 11.69 7.81
N LEU A 98 6.82 10.97 8.93
CA LEU A 98 7.62 9.77 9.19
C LEU A 98 7.26 8.65 8.22
N TYR A 99 8.20 7.73 8.00
CA TYR A 99 7.99 6.55 7.17
C TYR A 99 6.78 5.75 7.68
N TYR A 100 5.84 5.48 6.77
CA TYR A 100 4.47 4.97 6.99
C TYR A 100 3.54 5.72 7.94
N GLY A 101 4.03 6.59 8.83
CA GLY A 101 3.19 7.43 9.67
C GLY A 101 2.44 6.69 10.78
N TYR A 102 2.78 5.43 11.04
CA TYR A 102 2.34 4.69 12.22
C TYR A 102 3.18 5.11 13.43
N VAL A 103 2.56 5.20 14.61
CA VAL A 103 3.19 5.53 15.89
C VAL A 103 3.31 4.26 16.72
#